data_AF-A0A848G4P1-F1
#
_entry.id   AF-A0A848G4P1-F1
#
_cell.length_a   1.000
_cell.length_b   1.000
_cell.length_c   1.000
_cell.angle_alpha   90.00
_cell.angle_beta   90.00
_cell.angle_gamma   90.00
#
_symmetry.space_group_name_H-M   'P 1'
#
loop_
_entity.id
_entity.type
_entity.pdbx_description
1 polymer ?
#
loop_
_entity_poly.entity_id
_entity_poly.type
_entity_poly.pdbx_seq_one_letter_code
_entity_poly.pdbx_strand_id
1 'polypeptide(L)' 'MNTHKNARLTYLRRLEMVQDITGRGLSASQAGAAHDVSAVTARKWLGRYLAEGAASLCDKSSRPA' A
#
# COMPACT_ATOMS: atom_id res chain seq x y z
N MET A 1 -21.01 -1.06 9.31
CA MET A 1 -20.43 -0.87 7.96
C MET A 1 -19.56 0.40 8.01
N ASN A 2 -18.30 0.26 8.40
CA ASN A 2 -17.41 1.41 8.69
C ASN A 2 -16.47 1.65 7.51
N THR A 3 -16.99 2.26 6.45
CA THR A 3 -16.32 2.42 5.15
C THR A 3 -15.16 3.44 5.17
N HIS A 4 -14.88 4.09 6.30
CA HIS A 4 -13.89 5.19 6.38
C HIS A 4 -12.69 4.94 7.31
N LYS A 5 -12.55 3.75 7.93
CA LYS A 5 -11.39 3.49 8.81
C LYS A 5 -10.07 3.27 8.06
N ASN A 6 -10.12 2.89 6.78
CA ASN A 6 -8.93 2.79 5.92
C ASN A 6 -8.62 4.15 5.29
N ALA A 7 -8.49 5.19 6.12
CA ALA A 7 -8.16 6.54 5.67
C ALA A 7 -6.95 6.46 4.73
N ARG A 8 -7.11 7.00 3.52
CA ARG A 8 -6.17 6.87 2.39
C ARG A 8 -4.72 6.97 2.88
N LEU A 9 -3.96 5.89 2.74
CA LEU A 9 -2.52 5.93 2.94
C LEU A 9 -1.92 6.97 1.99
N THR A 10 -1.08 7.86 2.53
CA THR A 10 -0.27 8.77 1.74
C THR A 10 0.68 7.96 0.85
N TYR A 11 1.20 8.59 -0.20
CA TYR A 11 2.23 7.99 -1.05
C TYR A 11 3.39 7.41 -0.23
N LEU A 12 3.88 8.18 0.74
CA LEU A 12 4.98 7.79 1.61
C LEU A 12 4.65 6.54 2.43
N ARG A 13 3.47 6.48 3.07
CA ARG A 13 3.06 5.29 3.83
C ARG A 13 2.96 4.03 2.95
N ARG A 14 2.50 4.17 1.69
CA ARG A 14 2.48 3.04 0.74
C ARG A 14 3.89 2.59 0.37
N LEU A 15 4.81 3.53 0.18
CA LEU A 15 6.20 3.25 -0.15
C LEU A 15 6.91 2.55 1.03
N GLU A 16 6.75 3.07 2.25
CA GLU A 16 7.27 2.46 3.48
C GLU A 16 6.75 1.03 3.65
N MET A 17 5.45 0.80 3.47
CA MET A 17 4.87 -0.54 3.56
C MET A 17 5.50 -1.51 2.55
N VAL A 18 5.77 -1.07 1.32
CA VAL A 18 6.43 -1.92 0.33
C VAL A 18 7.91 -2.15 0.69
N GLN A 19 8.61 -1.14 1.19
CA GLN A 19 9.99 -1.28 1.66
C GLN A 19 10.11 -2.22 2.88
N ASP A 20 9.12 -2.24 3.76
CA ASP A 20 9.04 -3.20 4.86
C ASP A 20 8.97 -4.64 4.32
N ILE A 21 8.23 -4.86 3.23
CA ILE A 21 8.11 -6.18 2.60
C ILE A 21 9.40 -6.54 1.84
N THR A 22 9.88 -5.66 0.97
CA THR A 22 11.00 -5.99 0.06
C THR A 22 12.37 -5.85 0.70
N GLY A 23 12.54 -4.90 1.61
CA GLY A 23 13.83 -4.58 2.24
C GLY A 23 13.97 -5.17 3.64
N ARG A 24 12.90 -5.17 4.44
CA ARG A 24 12.92 -5.70 5.82
C ARG A 24 12.38 -7.13 5.93
N GLY A 25 11.87 -7.71 4.85
CA GLY A 25 11.41 -9.09 4.78
C GLY A 25 10.10 -9.37 5.51
N LEU A 26 9.30 -8.34 5.82
CA LEU A 26 7.99 -8.54 6.43
C LEU A 26 7.05 -9.26 5.46
N SER A 27 6.21 -10.15 5.99
CA SER A 27 5.09 -10.66 5.21
C SER A 27 4.08 -9.55 4.91
N ALA A 28 3.34 -9.67 3.80
CA ALA A 28 2.29 -8.71 3.45
C ALA A 28 1.21 -8.57 4.53
N SER A 29 0.99 -9.61 5.35
CA SER A 29 0.09 -9.55 6.50
C SER A 29 0.64 -8.70 7.63
N GLN A 30 1.93 -8.85 7.96
CA GLN A 30 2.58 -8.03 8.99
C GLN A 30 2.69 -6.57 8.57
N ALA A 31 3.12 -6.32 7.33
CA ALA A 31 3.18 -4.97 6.79
C ALA A 31 1.79 -4.34 6.69
N GLY A 32 0.77 -5.10 6.26
CA GLY A 32 -0.62 -4.63 6.26
C GLY A 32 -1.08 -4.18 7.65
N ALA A 33 -0.86 -5.02 8.66
CA ALA A 33 -1.22 -4.69 10.05
C ALA A 33 -0.47 -3.45 10.58
N ALA A 34 0.82 -3.30 10.29
CA ALA A 34 1.62 -2.14 10.70
C ALA A 34 1.15 -0.82 10.07
N HIS A 35 0.53 -0.90 8.88
CA HIS A 35 0.06 0.25 8.11
C HIS A 35 -1.47 0.41 8.13
N ASP A 36 -2.18 -0.26 9.05
CA ASP A 36 -3.63 -0.21 9.20
C ASP A 36 -4.42 -0.57 7.92
N VAL A 37 -3.92 -1.54 7.15
CA VAL A 37 -4.59 -2.04 5.94
C VAL A 37 -4.66 -3.56 5.90
N SER A 38 -5.59 -4.10 5.11
CA SER A 38 -5.66 -5.54 4.92
C SER A 38 -4.43 -6.08 4.17
N ALA A 39 -4.07 -7.34 4.46
CA ALA A 39 -3.01 -8.05 3.74
C ALA A 39 -3.24 -8.08 2.21
N VAL A 40 -4.50 -8.08 1.77
CA VAL A 40 -4.88 -7.98 0.35
C VAL A 40 -4.47 -6.63 -0.24
N THR A 41 -4.72 -5.54 0.48
CA THR A 41 -4.31 -4.19 0.08
C THR A 41 -2.78 -4.08 0.03
N ALA A 42 -2.08 -4.63 1.02
CA ALA A 42 -0.62 -4.68 1.04
C ALA A 42 -0.06 -5.43 -0.19
N ARG A 43 -0.59 -6.62 -0.52
CA ARG A 43 -0.19 -7.37 -1.73
C ARG A 43 -0.46 -6.61 -3.02
N LYS A 44 -1.59 -5.89 -3.11
CA LYS A 44 -1.92 -5.07 -4.28
C LYS A 44 -0.88 -3.96 -4.50
N TRP A 45 -0.48 -3.27 -3.44
CA TRP A 45 0.55 -2.23 -3.53
C TRP A 45 1.92 -2.80 -3.86
N LEU A 46 2.29 -3.93 -3.27
CA LEU A 46 3.51 -4.65 -3.62
C LEU A 46 3.54 -5.02 -5.11
N GLY A 47 2.45 -5.60 -5.64
CA GLY A 47 2.37 -5.97 -7.05
C GLY A 47 2.53 -4.77 -7.99
N ARG A 48 1.92 -3.63 -7.65
CA ARG A 48 2.10 -2.38 -8.42
C ARG A 48 3.56 -1.91 -8.40
N TYR A 49 4.18 -1.90 -7.23
CA TYR A 49 5.58 -1.52 -7.08
C TYR A 49 6.52 -2.43 -7.88
N LEU A 50 6.29 -3.74 -7.87
CA LEU A 50 7.12 -4.69 -8.63
C LEU A 50 6.95 -4.55 -10.15
N ALA A 51 5.78 -4.10 -10.62
CA ALA A 51 5.49 -3.94 -12.05
C ALA A 51 6.01 -2.61 -12.62
N GLU A 52 5.81 -1.51 -11.90
CA GLU A 52 5.99 -0.14 -12.42
C GLU A 52 6.88 0.73 -11.50
N GLY A 53 7.42 0.16 -10.42
CA GLY A 53 8.27 0.87 -9.46
C GLY A 53 7.49 1.82 -8.55
N ALA A 54 8.24 2.67 -7.82
CA ALA A 54 7.69 3.58 -6.82
C ALA A 54 6.67 4.58 -7.38
N ALA A 55 6.76 4.98 -8.65
CA ALA A 55 5.83 5.93 -9.27
C ALA A 55 4.38 5.41 -9.29
N SER A 56 4.19 4.10 -9.35
CA SER A 56 2.88 3.43 -9.38
C SER A 56 2.10 3.49 -8.05
N LEU A 57 2.79 3.84 -6.96
CA LEU A 57 2.19 3.98 -5.63
C LEU A 57 1.49 5.33 -5.45
N CYS A 58 1.83 6.31 -6.31
CA CYS A 58 1.14 7.58 -6.34
C CYS A 58 -0.33 7.34 -6.69
N ASP A 59 -1.23 8.01 -5.95
CA ASP A 59 -2.63 8.04 -6.29
C ASP A 59 -2.74 8.70 -7.68
N LYS A 60 -2.87 7.89 -8.75
CA LYS A 60 -3.44 8.38 -10.02
C LYS A 60 -4.85 8.78 -9.63
N SER A 61 -4.98 10.06 -9.28
CA SER A 61 -6.18 10.65 -8.71
C SER A 61 -7.38 10.06 -9.44
N SER A 62 -8.22 9.32 -8.71
CA SER A 62 -9.54 8.94 -9.17
C SER A 62 -10.39 10.22 -9.20
N ARG A 63 -10.04 11.15 -10.10
CA ARG A 63 -10.94 12.24 -10.46
C ARG A 63 -12.00 11.61 -11.35
N PRO A 64 -13.30 11.69 -10.99
CA PRO A 64 -14.32 11.54 -12.01
C PRO A 64 -14.09 12.66 -13.03
N ALA A 65 -14.14 12.30 -14.32
CA ALA A 65 -14.27 13.28 -15.40
C ALA A 65 -15.64 13.97 -15.30
#